data_AF-A0A1V5W3H4-F1
#
_entry.id   AF-A0A1V5W3H4-F1
#
_cell.length_a   1.000
_cell.length_b   1.000
_cell.length_c   1.000
_cell.angle_alpha   90.00
_cell.angle_beta   90.00
_cell.angle_gamma   90.00
#
_symmetry.space_group_name_H-M   'P 1'
#
loop_
_entity.id
_entity.type
_entity.pdbx_description
1 polymer ?
#
loop_
_entity_poly.entity_id
_entity_poly.type
_entity_poly.pdbx_seq_one_letter_code
_entity_poly.pdbx_strand_id
1 'polypeptide(L)'
;MKEVQYLISQLGQQPGFSTVVLTDASGLSMATAGDLQTAQALAAIVAEVLRVICRAGERLEMSPLSEMMLLSQDAREGVLYRQFEAGGRSLVLAMVIQPNYTYWPATSQVIRKIQQLLQK
;
A
#
# COMPACT_ATOMS: atom_id res chain seq x y z
N MET A 1 9.19 -14.82 -2.20
CA MET A 1 7.78 -14.41 -2.51
C MET A 1 6.79 -14.97 -1.51
N LYS A 2 6.91 -16.23 -1.08
CA LYS A 2 6.07 -16.81 -0.02
C LYS A 2 6.17 -16.02 1.30
N GLU A 3 7.35 -15.52 1.62
CA GLU A 3 7.65 -14.71 2.79
C GLU A 3 6.95 -13.34 2.74
N VAL A 4 6.96 -12.71 1.57
CA VAL A 4 6.24 -11.44 1.34
C VAL A 4 4.74 -11.65 1.49
N GLN A 5 4.20 -12.70 0.88
CA GLN A 5 2.80 -13.08 1.05
C GLN A 5 2.44 -13.31 2.53
N TYR A 6 3.30 -14.00 3.30
CA TYR A 6 3.10 -14.19 4.74
C TYR A 6 3.05 -12.85 5.50
N LEU A 7 3.95 -11.92 5.21
CA LEU A 7 3.94 -10.58 5.84
C LEU A 7 2.66 -9.80 5.54
N ILE A 8 2.18 -9.85 4.30
CA ILE A 8 0.94 -9.19 3.89
C ILE A 8 -0.27 -9.84 4.59
N SER A 9 -0.32 -11.17 4.66
CA SER A 9 -1.37 -11.89 5.39
C SER A 9 -1.37 -11.56 6.89
N GLN A 10 -0.20 -11.43 7.51
CA GLN A 10 -0.10 -11.02 8.92
C GLN A 10 -0.57 -9.58 9.15
N LEU A 11 -0.25 -8.65 8.23
CA LEU A 11 -0.74 -7.27 8.31
C LEU A 11 -2.27 -7.22 8.20
N GLY A 12 -2.86 -7.96 7.26
CA GLY A 12 -4.32 -8.01 7.08
C GLY A 12 -5.08 -8.67 8.24
N GLN A 13 -4.39 -9.35 9.16
CA GLN A 13 -4.99 -9.90 10.38
C GLN A 13 -4.94 -8.93 11.57
N GLN A 14 -4.20 -7.82 11.45
CA GLN A 14 -4.10 -6.85 12.54
C GLN A 14 -5.38 -6.00 12.64
N PRO A 15 -5.79 -5.61 13.87
CA PRO A 15 -6.91 -4.69 14.04
C PRO A 15 -6.73 -3.40 13.25
N GLY A 16 -7.80 -2.97 12.59
CA GLY A 16 -7.80 -1.76 11.78
C GLY A 16 -7.31 -1.93 10.35
N PHE A 17 -6.99 -3.15 9.90
CA PHE A 17 -6.71 -3.48 8.50
C PHE A 17 -7.71 -4.53 8.00
N SER A 18 -8.12 -4.45 6.73
CA SER A 18 -8.99 -5.46 6.12
C SER A 18 -8.42 -6.00 4.81
N THR A 19 -8.58 -5.27 3.71
CA THR A 19 -7.97 -5.60 2.42
C THR A 19 -6.58 -4.99 2.37
N VAL A 20 -5.55 -5.80 2.13
CA VAL A 20 -4.16 -5.35 1.98
C VAL A 20 -3.61 -5.90 0.68
N VAL A 21 -2.92 -5.06 -0.09
CA VAL A 21 -2.25 -5.45 -1.33
C VAL A 21 -0.87 -4.82 -1.40
N LEU A 22 0.12 -5.65 -1.75
CA LEU A 22 1.40 -5.18 -2.26
C LEU A 22 1.33 -5.21 -3.78
N THR A 23 1.60 -4.09 -4.43
CA THR A 23 1.57 -3.96 -5.88
C THR A 23 2.80 -3.20 -6.38
N ASP A 24 3.14 -3.36 -7.65
CA ASP A 24 4.10 -2.48 -8.32
C ASP A 24 3.41 -1.19 -8.83
N ALA A 25 4.21 -0.27 -9.38
CA ALA A 25 3.70 0.98 -9.93
C ALA A 25 2.73 0.82 -11.13
N SER A 26 2.62 -0.38 -11.73
CA SER A 26 1.68 -0.66 -12.82
C SER A 26 0.30 -1.10 -12.33
N GLY A 27 0.18 -1.47 -11.05
CA GLY A 27 -1.04 -2.04 -10.47
C GLY A 27 -1.08 -3.56 -10.52
N LEU A 28 0.04 -4.22 -10.83
CA LEU A 28 0.14 -5.67 -10.76
C LEU A 28 0.25 -6.10 -9.30
N SER A 29 -0.69 -6.92 -8.83
CA SER A 29 -0.66 -7.45 -7.46
C SER A 29 0.45 -8.49 -7.30
N MET A 30 1.27 -8.33 -6.26
CA MET A 30 2.36 -9.23 -5.90
C MET A 30 2.03 -10.09 -4.68
N ALA A 31 1.20 -9.59 -3.76
CA ALA A 31 0.73 -10.29 -2.57
C ALA A 31 -0.54 -9.62 -2.02
N THR A 32 -1.47 -10.41 -1.48
CA THR A 32 -2.78 -9.92 -1.02
C THR A 32 -3.21 -10.53 0.31
N ALA A 33 -3.98 -9.79 1.09
CA ALA A 33 -4.74 -10.28 2.24
C ALA A 33 -6.17 -9.72 2.21
N GLY A 34 -7.13 -10.48 2.72
CA GLY A 34 -8.55 -10.16 2.63
C GLY A 34 -9.17 -10.69 1.34
N ASP A 35 -10.22 -10.01 0.87
CA ASP A 35 -10.93 -10.38 -0.35
C ASP A 35 -10.07 -10.13 -1.60
N LEU A 36 -9.88 -11.17 -2.41
CA LEU A 36 -8.99 -11.12 -3.57
C LEU A 36 -9.48 -10.13 -4.64
N GLN A 37 -10.78 -10.10 -4.90
CA GLN A 37 -11.35 -9.22 -5.91
C GLN A 37 -11.18 -7.74 -5.52
N THR A 38 -11.44 -7.42 -4.26
CA THR A 38 -11.22 -6.10 -3.68
C THR A 38 -9.74 -5.72 -3.70
N ALA A 39 -8.84 -6.65 -3.36
CA ALA A 39 -7.39 -6.41 -3.41
C ALA A 39 -6.90 -6.11 -4.84
N GLN A 40 -7.41 -6.83 -5.84
CA GLN A 40 -7.09 -6.58 -7.25
C GLN A 40 -7.63 -5.23 -7.72
N ALA A 41 -8.87 -4.89 -7.36
CA ALA A 41 -9.46 -3.59 -7.66
C ALA A 41 -8.64 -2.45 -7.01
N LEU A 42 -8.23 -2.64 -5.75
CA LEU A 42 -7.41 -1.69 -5.01
C LEU A 42 -6.05 -1.46 -5.69
N ALA A 43 -5.37 -2.53 -6.14
CA ALA A 43 -4.11 -2.42 -6.85
C ALA A 43 -4.24 -1.59 -8.14
N ALA A 44 -5.28 -1.86 -8.95
CA ALA A 44 -5.54 -1.13 -10.18
C ALA A 44 -5.84 0.36 -9.92
N ILE A 45 -6.70 0.66 -8.95
CA ILE A 45 -7.08 2.04 -8.60
C ILE A 45 -5.87 2.82 -8.09
N VAL A 46 -5.06 2.22 -7.21
CA VAL A 46 -3.89 2.89 -6.65
C VAL A 46 -2.87 3.25 -7.74
N ALA A 47 -2.66 2.39 -8.73
CA ALA A 47 -1.78 2.71 -9.86
C ALA A 47 -2.27 3.92 -10.69
N GLU A 48 -3.58 4.08 -10.87
CA GLU A 48 -4.16 5.26 -11.53
C GLU A 48 -3.99 6.53 -10.68
N VAL A 49 -4.28 6.43 -9.38
CA VAL A 49 -4.12 7.55 -8.42
C VAL A 49 -2.67 8.02 -8.39
N LEU A 50 -1.71 7.10 -8.32
CA LEU A 50 -0.29 7.42 -8.36
C LEU A 50 0.13 8.12 -9.65
N ARG A 51 -0.38 7.69 -10.81
CA ARG A 51 -0.13 8.37 -12.08
C ARG A 51 -0.64 9.81 -12.10
N VAL A 52 -1.82 10.06 -11.54
CA VAL A 52 -2.37 11.42 -11.42
C VAL A 52 -1.50 12.28 -10.50
N ILE A 53 -1.09 11.72 -9.36
CA ILE A 53 -0.30 12.45 -8.36
C ILE A 53 1.10 12.76 -8.85
N CYS A 54 1.78 11.81 -9.51
CA CYS A 54 3.10 12.08 -10.09
C CYS A 54 3.04 13.24 -11.09
N ARG A 55 2.06 13.26 -11.99
CA ARG A 55 1.88 14.37 -12.95
C ARG A 55 1.54 15.69 -12.26
N ALA A 56 0.75 15.65 -11.19
CA ALA A 56 0.46 16.84 -10.40
C ALA A 56 1.72 17.36 -9.70
N GLY A 57 2.53 16.47 -9.12
CA GLY A 57 3.78 16.80 -8.45
C GLY A 57 4.81 17.41 -9.40
N GLU A 58 4.97 16.85 -10.60
CA GLU A 58 5.83 17.41 -11.66
C GLU A 58 5.43 18.84 -12.03
N ARG A 59 4.14 19.12 -12.14
CA ARG A 59 3.62 20.45 -12.49
C ARG A 59 3.72 21.47 -11.36
N LEU A 60 3.68 21.00 -10.12
CA LEU A 60 3.71 21.84 -8.92
C LEU A 60 5.10 21.91 -8.28
N GLU A 61 6.12 21.32 -8.91
CA GLU A 61 7.48 21.19 -8.38
C GLU A 61 7.51 20.59 -6.96
N MET A 62 6.60 19.67 -6.69
CA MET A 62 6.50 19.00 -5.40
C MET A 62 7.35 17.73 -5.36
N SER A 63 7.91 17.46 -4.18
CA SER A 63 8.54 16.18 -3.89
C SER A 63 7.57 15.00 -4.11
N PRO A 64 8.07 13.82 -4.53
CA PRO A 64 7.25 12.62 -4.69
C PRO A 64 6.46 12.29 -3.42
N LEU A 65 5.16 12.07 -3.56
CA LEU A 65 4.28 11.74 -2.45
C LEU A 65 4.50 10.29 -2.02
N SER A 66 5.10 10.06 -0.86
CA SER A 66 5.34 8.70 -0.36
C SER A 66 4.11 8.03 0.27
N GLU A 67 3.09 8.79 0.64
CA GLU A 67 1.93 8.31 1.40
C GLU A 67 0.69 9.16 1.13
N MET A 68 -0.48 8.52 1.06
CA MET A 68 -1.78 9.19 1.08
C MET A 68 -2.80 8.34 1.81
N MET A 69 -3.74 9.04 2.45
CA MET A 69 -4.95 8.47 3.01
C MET A 69 -6.18 9.13 2.37
N LEU A 70 -7.11 8.31 1.89
CA LEU A 70 -8.41 8.72 1.39
C LEU A 70 -9.47 8.21 2.37
N LEU A 71 -10.14 9.10 3.09
CA LEU A 71 -11.15 8.73 4.09
C LEU A 71 -12.55 8.64 3.47
N SER A 72 -13.37 7.76 4.03
CA SER A 72 -14.82 7.76 3.81
C SER A 72 -15.44 9.06 4.34
N GLN A 73 -16.66 9.38 3.91
CA GLN A 73 -17.37 10.59 4.34
C GLN A 73 -17.57 10.67 5.86
N ASP A 74 -17.74 9.51 6.51
CA ASP A 74 -17.89 9.41 7.97
C ASP A 74 -16.56 9.20 8.72
N ALA A 75 -15.44 9.19 7.98
CA ALA A 75 -14.09 8.95 8.48
C ALA A 75 -13.92 7.66 9.31
N ARG A 76 -14.83 6.68 9.17
CA ARG A 76 -14.73 5.39 9.86
C ARG A 76 -13.81 4.42 9.16
N GLU A 77 -13.63 4.60 7.86
CA GLU A 77 -12.76 3.78 7.03
C GLU A 77 -11.99 4.68 6.06
N GLY A 78 -10.94 4.12 5.46
CA GLY A 78 -10.22 4.79 4.40
C GLY A 78 -9.32 3.86 3.64
N VAL A 79 -8.79 4.35 2.52
CA VAL A 79 -7.72 3.72 1.77
C VAL A 79 -6.42 4.43 2.12
N LEU A 80 -5.46 3.66 2.62
CA LEU A 80 -4.08 4.11 2.81
C LEU A 80 -3.22 3.45 1.74
N TYR A 81 -2.32 4.22 1.12
CA TYR A 81 -1.22 3.63 0.38
C TYR A 81 0.11 4.28 0.74
N ARG A 82 1.18 3.47 0.71
CA ARG A 82 2.56 3.87 1.01
C ARG A 82 3.50 3.35 -0.07
N GLN A 83 4.21 4.27 -0.72
CA GLN A 83 5.21 3.97 -1.74
C GLN A 83 6.58 3.73 -1.09
N PHE A 84 7.32 2.75 -1.61
CA PHE A 84 8.68 2.46 -1.16
C PHE A 84 9.47 1.71 -2.24
N GLU A 85 10.79 1.81 -2.18
CA GLU A 85 11.69 1.09 -3.06
C GLU A 85 12.19 -0.21 -2.42
N ALA A 86 12.18 -1.31 -3.17
CA ALA A 86 12.76 -2.59 -2.75
C ALA A 86 13.27 -3.39 -3.96
N GLY A 87 14.53 -3.86 -3.91
CA GLY A 87 15.11 -4.66 -5.01
C GLY A 87 15.14 -3.93 -6.36
N GLY A 88 15.32 -2.61 -6.35
CA GLY A 88 15.30 -1.78 -7.57
C GLY A 88 13.92 -1.59 -8.18
N ARG A 89 12.85 -1.90 -7.45
CA ARG A 89 11.45 -1.75 -7.89
C ARG A 89 10.72 -0.75 -7.01
N SER A 90 9.92 0.09 -7.66
CA SER A 90 8.95 0.94 -6.98
C SER A 90 7.70 0.14 -6.63
N LEU A 91 7.45 0.00 -5.34
CA LEU A 91 6.38 -0.80 -4.77
C LEU A 91 5.41 0.07 -3.99
N VAL A 92 4.18 -0.41 -3.89
CA VAL A 92 3.10 0.25 -3.18
C VAL A 92 2.44 -0.76 -2.26
N LEU A 93 2.40 -0.42 -0.98
CA LEU A 93 1.58 -1.13 0.00
C LEU A 93 0.28 -0.35 0.17
N ALA A 94 -0.82 -0.89 -0.33
CA ALA A 94 -2.14 -0.29 -0.24
C ALA A 94 -3.07 -1.13 0.62
N MET A 95 -3.95 -0.48 1.38
CA MET A 95 -4.89 -1.19 2.24
C MET A 95 -6.12 -0.36 2.58
N VAL A 96 -7.21 -1.06 2.89
CA VAL A 96 -8.35 -0.48 3.61
C VAL A 96 -8.03 -0.47 5.10
N ILE A 97 -8.16 0.69 5.72
CA ILE A 97 -7.88 0.93 7.14
C ILE A 97 -9.09 1.47 7.88
N GLN A 98 -9.12 1.26 9.20
CA GLN A 98 -9.89 2.08 10.11
C GLN A 98 -8.94 3.10 10.75
N PRO A 99 -9.10 4.41 10.51
CA PRO A 99 -8.10 5.43 10.85
C PRO A 99 -7.92 5.64 12.36
N ASN A 100 -8.85 5.15 13.18
CA ASN A 100 -8.74 5.15 14.64
C ASN A 100 -7.65 4.19 15.17
N TYR A 101 -7.10 3.32 14.32
CA TYR A 101 -6.00 2.43 14.66
C TYR A 101 -4.65 2.99 14.19
N THR A 102 -3.62 2.77 14.99
CA THR A 102 -2.25 3.20 14.70
C THR A 102 -1.65 2.35 13.58
N TYR A 103 -1.70 2.84 12.33
CA TYR A 103 -1.23 2.09 11.16
C TYR A 103 0.28 2.20 10.88
N TRP A 104 0.90 3.32 11.24
CA TRP A 104 2.24 3.67 10.77
C TRP A 104 3.33 2.69 11.25
N PRO A 105 3.40 2.31 12.55
CA PRO A 105 4.39 1.35 13.02
C PRO A 105 4.26 -0.03 12.36
N ALA A 106 3.02 -0.52 12.21
CA ALA A 106 2.72 -1.81 11.59
C ALA A 106 3.17 -1.83 10.12
N THR A 107 2.72 -0.84 9.34
CA THR A 107 3.07 -0.74 7.92
C THR A 107 4.56 -0.48 7.72
N SER A 108 5.20 0.35 8.54
CA SER A 108 6.64 0.62 8.47
C SER A 108 7.48 -0.62 8.80
N GLN A 109 7.05 -1.44 9.76
CA GLN A 109 7.72 -2.69 10.07
C GLN A 109 7.63 -3.68 8.90
N VAL A 110 6.45 -3.80 8.28
CA VAL A 110 6.23 -4.67 7.11
C VAL A 110 7.07 -4.21 5.92
N ILE A 111 7.06 -2.92 5.60
CA ILE A 111 7.87 -2.33 4.52
C ILE A 111 9.36 -2.65 4.73
N ARG A 112 9.91 -2.41 5.93
CA ARG A 112 11.32 -2.72 6.22
C ARG A 112 11.66 -4.19 6.01
N LYS A 113 10.78 -5.11 6.44
CA LYS A 113 10.98 -6.55 6.24
C LYS A 113 10.93 -6.92 4.75
N ILE A 114 10.02 -6.33 3.97
CA ILE A 114 9.95 -6.56 2.52
C ILE A 114 11.23 -6.05 1.85
N GLN A 115 11.71 -4.85 2.21
CA GLN A 115 12.96 -4.30 1.70
C GLN A 115 14.15 -5.25 1.97
N GLN A 116 14.27 -5.77 3.19
CA GLN A 116 15.32 -6.73 3.54
C GLN A 116 15.22 -8.05 2.76
N LEU A 117 14.01 -8.51 2.46
CA LEU A 117 13.79 -9.75 1.69
C LEU A 117 14.10 -9.59 0.21
N LEU A 118 13.88 -8.40 -0.37
CA LEU A 118 14.05 -8.12 -1.80
C LEU A 118 15.38 -7.43 -2.14
N GLN A 119 16.16 -7.01 -1.14
CA GLN A 119 17.54 -6.54 -1.32
C GLN A 119 18.57 -7.67 -1.41
N LYS A 120 18.17 -8.90 -1.08
CA LYS A 120 18.96 -10.12 -1.33
C LYS A 120 18.81 -10.55 -2.78
#